data_AF-A0A535YFF1-F1
#
_entry.id   AF-A0A535YFF1-F1
#
_cell.length_a   1.000
_cell.length_b   1.000
_cell.length_c   1.000
_cell.angle_alpha   90.00
_cell.angle_beta   90.00
_cell.angle_gamma   90.00
#
_symmetry.space_group_name_H-M   'P 1'
#
loop_
_entity.id
_entity.type
_entity.pdbx_description
1 polymer ?
#
loop_
_entity_poly.entity_id
_entity_poly.type
_entity_poly.pdbx_seq_one_letter_code
_entity_poly.pdbx_strand_id
1 'polypeptide(L)'
;MIAARHRRVTAYCEADQWRFDPRYTQGRCPICGWKPDSAANAPRWLAIANRLDWEMLGLFLLADVLVLLGLIVATAAGLMPAHGAGLGMPSAPGGVASGVRTH
;
A
#
# COMPACT_ATOMS: atom_id res chain seq x y z
N MET A 1 -19.97 23.12 -19.44
CA MET A 1 -18.94 22.08 -19.28
C MET A 1 -19.43 20.83 -19.98
N ILE A 2 -18.89 20.51 -21.17
CA ILE A 2 -19.29 19.31 -21.92
C ILE A 2 -18.54 18.13 -21.29
N ALA A 3 -19.27 17.27 -20.57
CA ALA A 3 -18.73 16.02 -20.05
C ALA A 3 -18.27 15.17 -21.24
N ALA A 4 -16.95 15.04 -21.42
CA ALA A 4 -16.38 14.18 -22.44
C ALA A 4 -16.75 12.73 -22.09
N ARG A 5 -17.72 12.15 -22.82
CA ARG A 5 -17.98 10.70 -22.76
C ARG A 5 -16.69 10.00 -23.20
N HIS A 6 -15.97 9.40 -22.26
CA HIS A 6 -14.89 8.46 -22.55
C HIS A 6 -15.46 7.37 -23.47
N ARG A 7 -15.15 7.42 -24.78
CA ARG A 7 -15.46 6.33 -25.70
C ARG A 7 -14.69 5.10 -25.20
N ARG A 8 -15.41 4.07 -24.78
CA ARG A 8 -14.82 2.76 -24.48
C ARG A 8 -14.28 2.22 -25.79
N VAL A 9 -12.96 2.13 -25.90
CA VAL A 9 -12.29 1.56 -27.07
C VAL A 9 -12.24 0.06 -26.81
N THR A 10 -13.10 -0.70 -27.48
CA THR A 10 -13.13 -2.17 -27.38
C THR A 10 -12.64 -2.78 -28.69
N ALA A 11 -11.78 -3.80 -28.59
CA ALA A 11 -11.36 -4.62 -29.72
C ALA A 11 -12.18 -5.91 -29.77
N TYR A 12 -12.38 -6.43 -30.98
CA TYR A 12 -13.04 -7.72 -31.20
C TYR A 12 -12.04 -8.70 -31.77
N CYS A 13 -11.91 -9.86 -31.13
CA CYS A 13 -11.12 -10.97 -31.65
C CYS A 13 -12.02 -11.86 -32.52
N GLU A 14 -11.67 -12.01 -33.80
CA GLU A 14 -12.45 -12.85 -34.71
C GLU A 14 -12.24 -14.36 -34.47
N ALA A 15 -11.10 -14.76 -33.92
CA ALA A 15 -10.78 -16.15 -33.63
C ALA A 15 -11.64 -16.72 -32.48
N ASP A 16 -11.75 -15.98 -31.37
CA ASP A 16 -12.52 -16.40 -30.19
C ASP A 16 -13.91 -15.76 -30.11
N GLN A 17 -14.27 -14.94 -31.10
CA GLN A 17 -15.49 -14.12 -31.13
C GLN A 17 -15.74 -13.31 -29.85
N TRP A 18 -14.67 -12.82 -29.22
CA TRP A 18 -14.70 -12.16 -27.92
C TRP A 18 -14.41 -10.66 -28.02
N ARG A 19 -15.18 -9.82 -27.31
CA ARG A 19 -14.92 -8.37 -27.17
C ARG A 19 -14.16 -8.11 -25.89
N PHE A 20 -13.04 -7.38 -25.99
CA PHE A 20 -12.24 -7.00 -24.84
C PHE A 20 -11.79 -5.53 -24.93
N ASP A 21 -11.45 -4.93 -23.78
CA ASP A 21 -10.86 -3.60 -23.73
C ASP A 21 -9.32 -3.74 -23.79
N PRO A 22 -8.65 -3.27 -24.86
CA PRO A 22 -7.21 -3.43 -25.04
C PRO A 22 -6.40 -2.75 -23.93
N ARG A 23 -6.97 -1.79 -23.20
CA ARG A 23 -6.28 -1.07 -22.12
C ARG A 23 -5.92 -1.99 -20.96
N TYR A 24 -6.79 -2.92 -20.60
CA TYR A 24 -6.58 -3.82 -19.46
C TYR A 24 -5.88 -5.12 -19.85
N THR A 25 -5.82 -5.44 -21.14
CA THR A 25 -5.23 -6.69 -21.66
C THR A 25 -3.91 -6.47 -22.40
N GLN A 26 -3.27 -5.31 -22.22
CA GLN A 26 -2.02 -4.93 -22.90
C GLN A 26 -2.11 -5.03 -24.44
N GLY A 27 -3.30 -4.78 -24.98
CA GLY A 27 -3.57 -4.85 -26.41
C GLY A 27 -3.76 -6.26 -26.97
N ARG A 28 -3.85 -7.31 -26.15
CA ARG A 28 -3.98 -8.70 -26.61
C ARG A 28 -5.31 -9.33 -26.20
N CYS A 29 -5.78 -10.30 -26.98
CA CYS A 29 -6.89 -11.15 -26.58
C CYS A 29 -6.46 -11.99 -25.36
N PRO A 30 -7.23 -12.02 -24.25
CA PRO A 30 -6.88 -12.80 -23.06
C PRO A 30 -7.01 -14.32 -23.25
N ILE A 31 -7.65 -14.78 -24.33
CA ILE A 31 -7.90 -16.20 -24.60
C ILE A 31 -6.79 -16.75 -25.53
N CYS A 32 -6.75 -16.29 -26.79
CA CYS A 32 -5.77 -16.78 -27.77
C CYS A 32 -4.48 -15.94 -27.90
N GLY A 33 -4.38 -14.77 -27.27
CA GLY A 33 -3.20 -13.89 -27.36
C GLY A 33 -3.09 -13.05 -28.63
N TRP A 34 -4.07 -13.10 -29.55
CA TRP A 34 -4.12 -12.27 -30.76
C TRP A 34 -4.05 -10.78 -30.45
N LYS A 35 -3.30 -10.02 -31.25
CA LYS A 35 -3.12 -8.57 -31.09
C LYS A 35 -3.71 -7.83 -32.30
N PRO A 36 -4.69 -6.93 -32.14
CA PRO A 36 -5.15 -6.05 -33.21
C PRO A 36 -4.05 -5.04 -33.58
N ASP A 37 -3.85 -4.80 -34.88
CA ASP A 37 -2.88 -3.80 -35.37
C ASP A 37 -3.19 -2.37 -34.87
N SER A 38 -4.46 -2.07 -34.60
CA SER A 38 -4.93 -0.78 -34.10
C SER A 38 -5.03 -0.68 -32.57
N ALA A 39 -4.58 -1.69 -31.82
CA ALA A 39 -4.70 -1.69 -30.37
C ALA A 39 -3.83 -0.61 -29.73
N ALA A 40 -4.47 0.40 -29.15
CA ALA A 40 -3.79 1.37 -28.29
C ALA A 40 -3.14 0.63 -27.11
N ASN A 41 -1.81 0.76 -26.99
CA ASN A 41 -1.10 0.23 -25.83
C ASN A 41 -1.64 0.88 -24.55
N ALA A 42 -1.71 0.08 -23.48
CA ALA A 42 -2.01 0.59 -22.16
C ALA A 42 -1.02 1.73 -21.80
N PRO A 43 -1.49 2.82 -21.17
CA PRO A 43 -0.59 3.87 -20.68
C PRO A 43 0.39 3.26 -19.66
N ARG A 44 1.64 3.75 -19.65
CA ARG A 44 2.76 3.15 -18.90
C ARG A 44 2.43 2.91 -17.42
N TRP A 45 1.74 3.85 -16.77
CA TRP A 45 1.34 3.72 -15.37
C TRP A 45 0.39 2.53 -15.14
N LEU A 46 -0.53 2.27 -16.07
CA LEU A 46 -1.50 1.19 -15.96
C LEU A 46 -0.81 -0.16 -16.20
N ALA A 47 0.15 -0.22 -17.12
CA ALA A 47 0.97 -1.40 -17.33
C ALA A 47 1.80 -1.77 -16.09
N ILE A 48 2.28 -0.77 -15.34
CA ILE A 48 3.00 -0.96 -14.08
C ILE A 48 2.03 -1.40 -12.98
N ALA A 49 0.90 -0.72 -12.83
CA ALA A 49 -0.14 -1.07 -11.85
C ALA A 49 -0.70 -2.48 -12.04
N ASN A 50 -0.81 -2.96 -13.28
CA ASN A 50 -1.28 -4.31 -13.56
C ASN A 50 -0.19 -5.39 -13.41
N ARG A 51 1.09 -4.98 -13.34
CA ARG A 51 2.22 -5.88 -13.08
C ARG A 51 2.49 -6.07 -11.59
N LEU A 52 2.17 -5.07 -10.78
CA LEU A 52 2.31 -5.18 -9.34
C LEU A 52 1.20 -6.06 -8.78
N ASP A 53 1.60 -7.02 -7.97
CA ASP A 53 0.69 -7.83 -7.19
C ASP A 53 0.22 -7.02 -5.98
N TRP A 54 -1.02 -6.55 -6.05
CA TRP A 54 -1.67 -5.77 -5.00
C TRP A 54 -1.94 -6.58 -3.74
N GLU A 55 -2.10 -7.90 -3.85
CA GLU A 55 -2.29 -8.77 -2.68
C GLU A 55 -1.00 -8.81 -1.87
N MET A 56 0.15 -9.04 -2.53
CA MET A 56 1.46 -8.99 -1.90
C MET A 56 1.74 -7.64 -1.24
N LEU A 57 1.50 -6.53 -1.94
CA LEU A 57 1.65 -5.19 -1.36
C LEU A 57 0.76 -4.98 -0.13
N GLY A 58 -0.50 -5.40 -0.21
CA GLY A 58 -1.43 -5.31 0.92
C GLY A 58 -0.95 -6.15 2.11
N LEU A 59 -0.42 -7.34 1.85
CA LEU A 59 0.11 -8.24 2.87
C LEU A 59 1.35 -7.65 3.57
N PHE A 60 2.26 -7.05 2.80
CA PHE A 60 3.43 -6.36 3.35
C PHE A 60 3.01 -5.17 4.22
N LEU A 61 2.11 -4.32 3.73
CA LEU A 61 1.62 -3.17 4.49
C LEU A 61 0.91 -3.59 5.77
N LEU A 62 0.11 -4.66 5.72
CA LEU A 62 -0.53 -5.23 6.91
C LEU A 62 0.52 -5.74 7.91
N ALA A 63 1.54 -6.46 7.44
CA ALA A 63 2.62 -6.94 8.28
C ALA A 63 3.35 -5.79 8.98
N ASP A 64 3.68 -4.72 8.25
CA ASP A 64 4.32 -3.52 8.81
C ASP A 64 3.45 -2.87 9.91
N VAL A 65 2.14 -2.73 9.67
CA VAL A 65 1.20 -2.19 10.66
C VAL A 65 1.15 -3.07 11.91
N LEU A 66 1.10 -4.39 11.75
CA LEU A 66 1.09 -5.33 12.88
C LEU A 66 2.39 -5.27 13.69
N VAL A 67 3.54 -5.18 13.01
CA VAL A 67 4.83 -4.98 13.67
C VAL A 67 4.83 -3.67 14.45
N LEU A 68 4.41 -2.57 13.82
CA LEU A 68 4.36 -1.25 14.47
C LEU A 68 3.48 -1.27 15.73
N LEU A 69 2.29 -1.89 15.64
CA LEU A 69 1.39 -2.09 16.78
C LEU A 69 2.04 -2.94 17.87
N GLY A 70 2.71 -4.04 17.50
CA GLY A 70 3.45 -4.87 18.43
C GLY A 70 4.55 -4.10 19.18
N LEU A 71 5.28 -3.23 18.46
CA LEU A 71 6.30 -2.36 19.07
C LEU A 71 5.68 -1.32 20.02
N ILE A 72 4.55 -0.71 19.66
CA ILE A 72 3.84 0.24 20.53
C ILE A 72 3.37 -0.46 21.80
N VAL A 73 2.80 -1.66 21.69
CA VAL A 73 2.36 -2.43 22.87
C VAL A 73 3.56 -2.84 23.73
N ALA A 74 4.65 -3.31 23.11
CA ALA A 74 5.86 -3.71 23.84
C ALA A 74 6.53 -2.54 24.56
N THR A 75 6.57 -1.35 23.95
CA THR A 75 7.06 -0.13 24.61
C THR A 75 6.17 0.29 25.76
N ALA A 76 4.85 0.29 25.58
CA ALA A 76 3.90 0.60 26.64
C ALA A 76 3.96 -0.40 27.81
N ALA A 77 4.22 -1.67 27.52
CA ALA A 77 4.40 -2.73 28.51
C ALA A 77 5.76 -2.70 29.22
N GLY A 78 6.67 -1.80 28.83
CA GLY A 78 8.04 -1.73 29.39
C GLY A 78 8.93 -2.92 29.02
N LEU A 79 8.59 -3.66 27.96
CA LEU A 79 9.32 -4.84 27.50
C LEU A 79 10.48 -4.49 26.56
N MET A 80 10.57 -3.24 26.14
CA MET A 80 11.65 -2.75 25.28
C MET A 80 12.81 -2.24 26.13
N PRO A 81 14.05 -2.76 25.96
CA PRO A 81 15.21 -2.17 26.59
C PRO A 81 15.40 -0.75 26.04
N ALA A 82 15.46 0.23 26.94
CA ALA A 82 15.71 1.62 26.60
C ALA A 82 17.03 1.75 25.83
N HIS A 83 16.97 1.74 24.50
CA HIS A 83 18.10 2.11 23.65
C HIS A 83 18.25 3.63 23.69
N GLY A 84 18.76 4.12 24.82
CA GLY A 84 18.84 5.55 25.12
C GLY A 84 19.24 5.89 26.56
N ALA A 85 20.11 5.09 27.19
CA ALA A 85 20.78 5.48 28.42
C ALA A 85 22.30 5.44 28.19
N GLY A 86 22.79 6.33 27.35
CA GLY A 86 24.20 6.36 26.97
C GLY A 86 24.56 7.59 26.17
N LEU A 87 24.38 8.77 26.76
CA LEU A 87 25.16 9.99 26.50
C LEU A 87 24.81 11.03 27.58
N GLY A 88 25.48 10.91 28.73
CA GLY A 88 25.72 11.98 29.71
C GLY A 88 24.55 12.44 30.59
N MET A 89 24.60 12.11 31.88
CA MET A 89 24.76 13.07 33.01
C MET A 89 24.29 12.42 34.35
N PRO A 90 25.03 12.56 35.46
CA PRO A 90 24.74 11.86 36.71
C PRO A 90 23.63 12.50 37.55
N SER A 91 22.83 11.62 38.17
CA SER A 91 22.20 11.70 39.50
C SER A 91 21.70 13.05 40.03
N ALA A 92 20.39 13.18 40.20
CA ALA A 92 19.78 14.05 41.20
C ALA A 92 18.62 13.34 41.91
N PRO A 93 18.68 13.08 43.23
CA PRO A 93 17.51 12.65 44.00
C PRO A 93 16.79 13.90 44.52
N GLY A 94 15.75 14.34 43.80
CA GLY A 94 14.93 15.49 44.19
C GLY A 94 13.55 15.03 44.65
N GLY A 95 13.39 14.82 45.95
CA GLY A 95 12.11 14.45 46.55
C GLY A 95 11.06 15.57 46.48
N VAL A 96 9.81 15.18 46.30
CA VAL A 96 8.63 15.97 46.67
C VAL A 96 7.58 15.03 47.27
N ALA A 97 7.65 14.84 48.59
CA ALA A 97 6.51 14.37 49.38
C ALA A 97 5.64 15.60 49.70
N SER A 98 4.47 15.72 49.07
CA SER A 98 3.52 16.77 49.40
C SER A 98 2.44 16.20 50.30
N GLY A 99 2.55 16.47 51.61
CA GLY A 99 1.57 16.09 52.62
C GLY A 99 0.35 17.01 52.59
N VAL A 100 -0.83 16.45 52.39
CA VAL A 100 -2.10 17.11 52.69
C VAL A 100 -2.34 17.00 54.20
N ARG A 101 -2.39 18.15 54.88
CA ARG A 101 -2.78 18.28 56.28
C ARG A 101 -4.20 18.85 56.32
N THR A 102 -5.12 18.10 56.93
CA THR A 102 -6.51 18.46 57.22
C THR A 102 -6.58 19.68 58.13
N HIS A 103 -7.55 20.56 57.88
CA HIS A 103 -8.02 21.55 58.84
C HIS A 103 -9.54 21.52 58.92
#